data_AF-A0A9P5ULW9-F1
#
_entry.id   AF-A0A9P5ULW9-F1
#
_cell.length_a   1.000
_cell.length_b   1.000
_cell.length_c   1.000
_cell.angle_alpha   90.00
_cell.angle_beta   90.00
_cell.angle_gamma   90.00
#
_symmetry.space_group_name_H-M   'P 1'
#
loop_
_entity.id
_entity.type
_entity.pdbx_description
1 polymer ?
#
loop_
_entity_poly.entity_id
_entity_poly.type
_entity_poly.pdbx_seq_one_letter_code
_entity_poly.pdbx_strand_id
1 'polypeptide(L)'
;MTTTSTETPMNPGLIPILEDQVLELADHEAWLDAQIREMEFANSHDRSSISSDDRSTEEIKKELEQRIDILKEELVRAASMESIRAKVVDRSLAKAIEERDEAVSQFLHIHKELQQIRQDLSATQVQVLDCQDNNRKLAQILSEETAAMKEATTSQDSGSNRRMNQRMDEELQNINIKHNVISNVLQGLLLESGVDWANDPHYLDVMLKLSE
;
A
#
# COMPACT_ATOMS: atom_id res chain seq x y z
N MET A 1 23.90 34.17 38.89
CA MET A 1 23.31 32.97 38.27
C MET A 1 21.91 32.81 38.85
N THR A 2 20.90 33.19 38.10
CA THR A 2 19.48 33.17 38.49
C THR A 2 18.77 32.08 37.69
N THR A 3 18.25 31.07 38.38
CA THR A 3 17.47 29.97 37.80
C THR A 3 16.01 30.39 37.71
N THR A 4 15.50 30.56 36.50
CA THR A 4 14.09 30.78 36.19
C THR A 4 13.33 29.46 36.26
N SER A 5 12.43 29.32 37.24
CA SER A 5 11.46 28.23 37.32
C SER A 5 10.38 28.43 36.27
N THR A 6 10.30 27.50 35.33
CA THR A 6 9.24 27.40 34.31
C THR A 6 8.02 26.74 34.95
N GLU A 7 6.99 27.55 35.27
CA GLU A 7 5.67 27.05 35.63
C GLU A 7 4.96 26.54 34.37
N THR A 8 4.81 25.22 34.27
CA THR A 8 4.03 24.57 33.21
C THR A 8 2.55 24.81 33.47
N PRO A 9 1.79 25.44 32.55
CA PRO A 9 0.36 25.66 32.75
C PRO A 9 -0.40 24.33 32.75
N MET A 10 -1.12 24.06 33.84
CA MET A 10 -2.01 22.89 33.95
C MET A 10 -3.09 22.98 32.87
N ASN A 11 -3.19 21.91 32.07
CA ASN A 11 -4.12 21.81 30.97
C ASN A 11 -5.56 21.60 31.52
N PRO A 12 -6.49 22.56 31.33
CA PRO A 12 -7.81 22.54 31.98
C PRO A 12 -8.72 21.40 31.51
N GLY A 13 -8.34 20.68 30.45
CA GLY A 13 -9.06 19.50 29.97
C GLY A 13 -8.81 18.21 30.77
N LEU A 14 -7.84 18.18 31.71
CA LEU A 14 -7.58 17.01 32.56
C LEU A 14 -8.50 16.91 33.79
N ILE A 15 -9.10 18.03 34.21
CA ILE A 15 -9.90 18.09 35.45
C ILE A 15 -11.16 17.20 35.34
N PRO A 16 -11.95 17.23 34.25
CA PRO A 16 -13.13 16.38 34.13
C PRO A 16 -12.80 14.88 34.10
N ILE A 17 -11.67 14.51 33.48
CA ILE A 17 -11.21 13.12 33.38
C ILE A 17 -10.80 12.58 34.76
N LEU A 18 -10.17 13.42 35.58
CA LEU A 18 -9.81 13.07 36.96
C LEU A 18 -11.03 12.96 37.86
N GLU A 19 -12.06 13.80 37.66
CA GLU A 19 -13.32 13.73 38.42
C GLU A 19 -14.07 12.42 38.12
N ASP A 20 -14.16 12.01 36.85
CA ASP A 20 -14.78 10.75 36.45
C ASP A 20 -14.03 9.53 37.03
N GLN A 21 -12.69 9.54 37.00
CA GLN A 21 -11.88 8.47 37.60
C GLN A 21 -12.01 8.39 39.12
N VAL A 22 -12.13 9.53 39.80
CA VAL A 22 -12.35 9.56 41.25
C VAL A 22 -13.74 9.02 41.59
N LEU A 23 -14.75 9.31 40.78
CA LEU A 23 -16.10 8.78 40.97
C LEU A 23 -16.14 7.26 40.76
N GLU A 24 -15.49 6.73 39.71
CA GLU A 24 -15.39 5.29 39.48
C GLU A 24 -14.67 4.56 40.63
N LEU A 25 -13.62 5.16 41.20
CA LEU A 25 -12.91 4.60 42.35
C LEU A 25 -13.77 4.60 43.62
N ALA A 26 -14.56 5.65 43.84
CA ALA A 26 -15.45 5.74 44.99
C ALA A 26 -16.59 4.70 44.92
N ASP A 27 -17.15 4.47 43.74
CA ASP A 27 -18.17 3.43 43.52
C ASP A 27 -17.59 2.02 43.73
N HIS A 28 -16.35 1.79 43.26
CA HIS A 28 -15.66 0.52 43.47
C HIS A 28 -15.31 0.27 44.95
N GLU A 29 -14.91 1.30 45.70
CA GLU A 29 -14.67 1.20 47.14
C GLU A 29 -15.96 0.84 47.89
N ALA A 30 -17.07 1.51 47.59
CA ALA A 30 -18.37 1.21 48.19
C ALA A 30 -18.83 -0.24 47.90
N TRP A 31 -18.54 -0.75 46.69
CA TRP A 31 -18.81 -2.13 46.33
C TRP A 31 -17.98 -3.13 47.14
N LEU A 32 -16.68 -2.88 47.31
CA LEU A 32 -15.81 -3.73 48.12
C LEU A 32 -16.24 -3.76 49.60
N ASP A 33 -16.61 -2.61 50.17
CA ASP A 33 -17.09 -2.53 51.56
C ASP A 33 -18.38 -3.32 51.78
N ALA A 34 -19.30 -3.28 50.80
CA ALA A 34 -20.52 -4.09 50.85
C ALA A 34 -20.18 -5.59 50.83
N GLN A 35 -19.23 -6.00 49.99
CA GLN A 35 -18.79 -7.39 49.88
C GLN A 35 -18.09 -7.87 51.17
N ILE A 36 -17.24 -7.04 51.77
CA ILE A 36 -16.59 -7.35 53.05
C ILE A 36 -17.66 -7.56 54.13
N ARG A 37 -18.64 -6.66 54.24
CA ARG A 37 -19.71 -6.78 55.24
C ARG A 37 -20.55 -8.03 55.06
N GLU A 38 -20.83 -8.43 53.82
CA GLU A 38 -21.54 -9.68 53.51
C GLU A 38 -20.73 -10.91 53.92
N MET A 39 -19.42 -10.93 53.64
CA MET A 39 -18.55 -12.02 54.08
C MET A 39 -18.41 -12.08 55.61
N GLU A 40 -18.31 -10.94 56.28
CA GLU A 40 -18.31 -10.88 57.74
C GLU A 40 -19.61 -11.40 58.35
N PHE A 41 -20.75 -11.05 57.75
CA PHE A 41 -22.05 -11.57 58.15
C PHE A 41 -22.11 -13.09 58.00
N ALA A 42 -21.70 -13.63 56.84
CA ALA A 42 -21.64 -15.06 56.59
C ALA A 42 -20.74 -15.79 57.61
N ASN A 43 -19.56 -15.25 57.90
CA ASN A 43 -18.61 -15.83 58.84
C ASN A 43 -19.11 -15.78 60.30
N SER A 44 -19.85 -14.72 60.66
CA SER A 44 -20.49 -14.61 61.98
C SER A 44 -21.63 -15.62 62.17
N HIS A 45 -22.41 -15.87 61.11
CA HIS A 45 -23.46 -16.90 61.10
C HIS A 45 -22.85 -18.30 61.22
N ASP A 46 -21.78 -18.58 60.48
CA ASP A 46 -21.10 -19.88 60.49
C ASP A 46 -20.50 -20.21 61.88
N ARG A 47 -19.95 -19.20 62.56
CA ARG A 47 -19.45 -19.35 63.95
C ARG A 47 -20.54 -19.57 64.99
N SER A 48 -21.74 -19.01 64.79
CA SER A 48 -22.87 -19.18 65.71
C SER A 48 -23.58 -20.54 65.58
N SER A 49 -23.36 -21.25 64.47
CA SER A 49 -23.96 -22.57 64.21
C SER A 49 -23.13 -23.75 64.70
N ILE A 50 -21.97 -23.52 65.33
CA ILE A 50 -21.16 -24.57 65.95
C ILE A 50 -21.67 -24.82 67.38
N SER A 51 -22.88 -25.36 67.46
CA SER A 51 -23.43 -26.00 68.65
C SER A 51 -23.53 -27.50 68.35
N SER A 52 -22.78 -28.30 69.12
CA SER A 52 -22.88 -29.75 69.26
C SER A 52 -22.77 -30.58 67.97
N ASP A 53 -21.57 -30.71 67.41
CA ASP A 53 -21.27 -31.82 66.50
C ASP A 53 -20.19 -32.69 67.15
N ASP A 54 -20.63 -33.80 67.76
CA ASP A 54 -19.82 -34.84 68.37
C ASP A 54 -19.19 -35.73 67.28
N ARG A 55 -18.62 -35.08 66.25
CA ARG A 55 -17.82 -35.75 65.21
C ARG A 55 -16.50 -36.11 65.83
N SER A 56 -16.15 -37.39 65.80
CA SER A 56 -14.86 -37.82 66.32
C SER A 56 -13.74 -37.07 65.60
N THR A 57 -12.71 -36.68 66.33
CA THR A 57 -11.53 -35.99 65.76
C THR A 57 -10.93 -36.75 64.56
N GLU A 58 -11.15 -38.06 64.49
CA GLU A 58 -10.68 -38.91 63.41
C GLU A 58 -11.49 -38.75 62.12
N GLU A 59 -12.80 -38.44 62.21
CA GLU A 59 -13.63 -38.13 61.04
C GLU A 59 -13.22 -36.80 60.42
N ILE A 60 -12.98 -35.78 61.26
CA ILE A 60 -12.49 -34.47 60.82
C ILE A 60 -11.13 -34.62 60.14
N LYS A 61 -10.22 -35.41 60.72
CA LYS A 61 -8.91 -35.67 60.14
C LYS A 61 -9.01 -36.37 58.79
N LYS A 62 -9.89 -37.38 58.66
CA LYS A 62 -10.11 -38.07 57.38
C LYS A 62 -10.70 -37.14 56.32
N GLU A 63 -11.62 -36.26 56.69
CA GLU A 63 -12.19 -35.24 55.80
C GLU A 63 -11.11 -34.24 55.33
N LEU A 64 -10.23 -33.79 56.24
CA LEU A 64 -9.11 -32.93 55.90
C LEU A 64 -8.09 -33.62 54.99
N GLU A 65 -7.78 -34.90 55.22
CA GLU A 65 -6.90 -35.69 54.35
C GLU A 65 -7.49 -35.80 52.93
N GLN A 66 -8.79 -36.10 52.81
CA GLN A 66 -9.49 -36.12 51.53
C GLN A 66 -9.46 -34.75 50.83
N ARG A 67 -9.67 -33.67 51.58
CA ARG A 67 -9.62 -32.32 51.03
C ARG A 67 -8.22 -31.95 50.55
N ILE A 68 -7.18 -32.33 51.29
CA ILE A 68 -5.78 -32.14 50.91
C ILE A 68 -5.49 -32.87 49.60
N ASP A 69 -5.95 -34.11 49.44
CA ASP A 69 -5.71 -34.87 48.21
C ASP A 69 -6.45 -34.30 47.00
N ILE A 70 -7.69 -33.81 47.18
CA ILE A 70 -8.42 -33.07 46.14
C ILE A 70 -7.64 -31.80 45.73
N LEU A 71 -7.18 -31.01 46.71
CA LEU A 71 -6.43 -29.78 46.44
C LEU A 71 -5.09 -30.06 45.75
N LYS A 72 -4.40 -31.15 46.08
CA LYS A 72 -3.20 -31.57 45.35
C LYS A 72 -3.51 -31.92 43.90
N GLU A 73 -4.60 -32.64 43.65
CA GLU A 73 -5.00 -32.99 42.27
C GLU A 73 -5.37 -31.74 41.48
N GLU A 74 -6.13 -30.83 42.07
CA GLU A 74 -6.48 -29.53 41.48
C GLU A 74 -5.24 -28.70 41.18
N LEU A 75 -4.26 -28.66 42.08
CA LEU A 75 -3.00 -27.95 41.88
C LEU A 75 -2.19 -28.53 40.73
N VAL A 76 -2.08 -29.87 40.64
CA VAL A 76 -1.40 -30.55 39.52
C VAL A 76 -2.12 -30.26 38.20
N ARG A 77 -3.45 -30.27 38.19
CA ARG A 77 -4.26 -29.94 37.02
C ARG A 77 -4.05 -28.49 36.59
N ALA A 78 -4.08 -27.54 37.52
CA ALA A 78 -3.82 -26.13 37.26
C ALA A 78 -2.41 -25.89 36.70
N ALA A 79 -1.39 -26.51 37.31
CA ALA A 79 -0.01 -26.43 36.82
C ALA A 79 0.15 -27.00 35.40
N SER A 80 -0.54 -28.11 35.10
CA SER A 80 -0.57 -28.70 33.76
C SER A 80 -1.23 -27.76 32.73
N MET A 81 -2.37 -27.17 33.07
CA MET A 81 -3.06 -26.20 32.20
C MET A 81 -2.19 -24.97 31.93
N GLU A 82 -1.51 -24.45 32.94
CA GLU A 82 -0.60 -23.30 32.76
C GLU A 82 0.60 -23.67 31.86
N SER A 83 1.15 -24.88 32.01
CA SER A 83 2.20 -25.38 31.10
C SER A 83 1.72 -25.48 29.65
N ILE A 84 0.48 -25.95 29.43
CA ILE A 84 -0.12 -26.00 28.09
C ILE A 84 -0.32 -24.59 27.55
N ARG A 85 -0.84 -23.67 28.37
CA ARG A 85 -1.07 -22.27 28.00
C ARG A 85 0.23 -21.60 27.57
N ALA A 86 1.30 -21.75 28.35
CA ALA A 86 2.62 -21.22 28.01
C ALA A 86 3.10 -21.76 26.65
N LYS A 87 2.99 -23.07 26.41
CA LYS A 87 3.35 -23.67 25.11
C LYS A 87 2.51 -23.16 23.94
N VAL A 88 1.22 -22.91 24.16
CA VAL A 88 0.34 -22.36 23.13
C VAL A 88 0.74 -20.92 22.80
N VAL A 89 1.02 -20.10 23.83
CA VAL A 89 1.51 -18.73 23.65
C VAL A 89 2.84 -18.73 22.91
N ASP A 90 3.79 -19.57 23.31
CA ASP A 90 5.11 -19.66 22.65
C ASP A 90 4.99 -20.04 21.17
N ARG A 91 4.12 -21.01 20.85
CA ARG A 91 3.83 -21.39 19.46
C ARG A 91 3.20 -20.25 18.66
N SER A 92 2.26 -19.54 19.28
CA SER A 92 1.60 -18.40 18.63
C SER A 92 2.58 -17.26 18.37
N LEU A 93 3.50 -17.01 19.30
CA LEU A 93 4.53 -16.00 19.19
C LEU A 93 5.55 -16.38 18.11
N ALA A 94 5.97 -17.66 18.08
CA ALA A 94 6.87 -18.16 17.06
C ALA A 94 6.28 -18.00 15.64
N LYS A 95 4.99 -18.32 15.47
CA LYS A 95 4.29 -18.11 14.18
C LYS A 95 4.22 -16.63 13.79
N ALA A 96 3.91 -15.75 14.73
CA ALA A 96 3.86 -14.32 14.47
C ALA A 96 5.25 -13.75 14.10
N ILE A 97 6.32 -14.28 14.69
CA ILE A 97 7.71 -13.92 14.33
C ILE A 97 8.03 -14.40 12.91
N GLU A 98 7.66 -15.63 12.56
CA GLU A 98 7.88 -16.18 11.21
C GLU A 98 7.14 -15.36 10.14
N GLU A 99 5.86 -15.05 10.36
CA GLU A 99 5.06 -14.20 9.46
C GLU A 99 5.67 -12.80 9.31
N ARG A 100 6.15 -12.20 10.41
CA ARG A 100 6.85 -10.91 10.37
C ARG A 100 8.12 -11.00 9.55
N ASP A 101 8.94 -12.02 9.77
CA ASP A 101 10.23 -12.16 9.10
C ASP A 101 10.05 -12.43 7.60
N GLU A 102 9.02 -13.19 7.22
CA GLU A 102 8.61 -13.34 5.83
C GLU A 102 8.20 -12.01 5.19
N ALA A 103 7.33 -11.24 5.86
CA ALA A 103 6.89 -9.94 5.38
C ALA A 103 8.06 -8.94 5.23
N VAL A 104 9.01 -8.95 6.18
CA VAL A 104 10.23 -8.13 6.11
C VAL A 104 11.11 -8.55 4.94
N SER A 105 11.28 -9.85 4.70
CA SER A 105 12.03 -10.37 3.56
C SER A 105 11.42 -9.92 2.22
N GLN A 106 10.09 -10.05 2.08
CA GLN A 106 9.36 -9.58 0.90
C GLN A 106 9.50 -8.06 0.72
N PHE A 107 9.38 -7.28 1.80
CA PHE A 107 9.56 -5.83 1.75
C PHE A 107 10.97 -5.44 1.29
N LEU A 108 12.01 -6.08 1.82
CA LEU A 108 13.39 -5.84 1.42
C LEU A 108 13.63 -6.18 -0.05
N HIS A 109 13.02 -7.25 -0.55
CA HIS A 109 13.09 -7.63 -1.95
C HIS A 109 12.47 -6.56 -2.85
N ILE A 110 11.24 -6.15 -2.57
CA ILE A 110 10.53 -5.09 -3.32
C ILE A 110 11.31 -3.77 -3.25
N HIS A 111 11.88 -3.43 -2.09
CA HIS A 111 12.67 -2.22 -1.93
C HIS A 111 13.91 -2.23 -2.83
N LYS A 112 14.60 -3.37 -2.93
CA LYS A 112 15.77 -3.54 -3.80
C LYS A 112 15.39 -3.40 -5.28
N GLU A 113 14.29 -4.02 -5.70
CA GLU A 113 13.79 -3.89 -7.08
C GLU A 113 13.43 -2.43 -7.42
N LEU A 114 12.73 -1.75 -6.52
CA LEU A 114 12.39 -0.35 -6.68
C LEU A 114 13.63 0.55 -6.76
N GLN A 115 14.67 0.25 -5.97
CA GLN A 115 15.94 0.95 -6.05
C GLN A 115 16.62 0.74 -7.40
N GLN A 116 16.61 -0.48 -7.94
CA GLN A 116 17.16 -0.79 -9.25
C GLN A 116 16.40 -0.07 -10.37
N ILE A 117 15.06 -0.12 -10.36
CA ILE A 117 14.23 0.59 -11.35
C ILE A 117 14.50 2.10 -11.32
N ARG A 118 14.70 2.69 -10.13
CA ARG A 118 15.06 4.11 -10.01
C ARG A 118 16.43 4.43 -10.62
N GLN A 119 17.41 3.53 -10.47
CA GLN A 119 18.72 3.69 -11.10
C GLN A 119 18.63 3.55 -12.62
N ASP A 120 17.83 2.60 -13.11
CA ASP A 120 17.63 2.42 -14.55
C ASP A 120 16.88 3.60 -15.17
N LEU A 121 15.89 4.15 -14.45
CA LEU A 121 15.18 5.36 -14.85
C LEU A 121 16.12 6.56 -14.94
N SER A 122 16.98 6.78 -13.94
CA SER A 122 17.91 7.91 -13.96
C SER A 122 18.97 7.74 -15.06
N ALA A 123 19.45 6.52 -15.30
CA ALA A 123 20.35 6.23 -16.41
C ALA A 123 19.69 6.51 -17.77
N THR A 124 18.44 6.09 -17.94
CA THR A 124 17.67 6.34 -19.17
C THR A 124 17.42 7.84 -19.37
N GLN A 125 17.13 8.59 -18.30
CA GLN A 125 16.96 10.05 -18.37
C GLN A 125 18.24 10.75 -18.83
N VAL A 126 19.41 10.32 -18.34
CA VAL A 126 20.71 10.85 -18.80
C VAL A 126 20.90 10.55 -20.29
N GLN A 127 20.63 9.33 -20.74
CA GLN A 127 20.73 8.98 -22.17
C GLN A 127 19.80 9.80 -23.07
N VAL A 128 18.58 10.10 -22.60
CA VAL A 128 17.65 10.96 -23.34
C VAL A 128 18.20 12.38 -23.47
N LEU A 129 18.77 12.94 -22.40
CA LEU A 129 19.39 14.27 -22.44
C LEU A 129 20.58 14.30 -23.40
N ASP A 130 21.46 13.30 -23.35
CA ASP A 130 22.60 13.19 -24.28
C ASP A 130 22.14 13.09 -25.75
N CYS A 131 21.08 12.32 -26.00
CA CYS A 131 20.48 12.20 -27.33
C CYS A 131 19.87 13.53 -27.80
N GLN A 132 19.17 14.25 -26.91
CA GLN A 132 18.62 15.57 -27.22
C GLN A 132 19.71 16.59 -27.54
N ASP A 133 20.81 16.60 -26.79
CA ASP A 133 21.95 17.47 -27.06
C ASP A 133 22.62 17.14 -28.40
N ASN A 134 22.76 15.85 -28.73
CA ASN A 134 23.28 15.44 -30.04
C ASN A 134 22.33 15.83 -31.18
N ASN A 135 21.03 15.63 -31.02
CA ASN A 135 20.04 16.06 -32.00
C ASN A 135 20.06 17.58 -32.20
N ARG A 136 20.24 18.35 -31.12
CA ARG A 136 20.38 19.81 -31.19
C ARG A 136 21.64 20.23 -31.96
N LYS A 137 22.77 19.56 -31.73
CA LYS A 137 24.03 19.80 -32.49
C LYS A 137 23.86 19.47 -33.96
N LEU A 138 23.25 18.33 -34.30
CA LEU A 138 22.99 17.94 -35.68
C LEU A 138 22.02 18.90 -36.37
N ALA A 139 20.96 19.33 -35.70
CA ALA A 139 20.03 20.34 -36.21
C ALA A 139 20.73 21.68 -36.49
N GLN A 140 21.67 22.09 -35.61
CA GLN A 140 22.47 23.28 -35.83
C GLN A 140 23.36 23.12 -37.07
N ILE A 141 24.08 22.01 -37.22
CA ILE A 141 24.93 21.74 -38.39
C ILE A 141 24.09 21.77 -39.68
N LEU A 142 22.93 21.10 -39.69
CA LEU A 142 22.02 21.11 -40.84
C LEU A 142 21.51 22.52 -41.15
N SER A 143 21.22 23.34 -40.13
CA SER A 143 20.80 24.73 -40.34
C SER A 143 21.91 25.59 -40.95
N GLU A 144 23.17 25.36 -40.55
CA GLU A 144 24.35 26.04 -41.10
C GLU A 144 24.62 25.60 -42.55
N GLU A 145 24.56 24.30 -42.85
CA GLU A 145 24.73 23.76 -44.21
C GLU A 145 23.62 24.20 -45.16
N THR A 146 22.36 24.19 -44.70
CA THR A 146 21.23 24.66 -45.52
C THR A 146 21.30 26.17 -45.78
N ALA A 147 21.75 26.97 -44.79
CA ALA A 147 22.00 28.39 -44.99
C ALA A 147 23.13 28.62 -46.03
N ALA A 148 24.25 27.89 -45.93
CA ALA A 148 25.35 27.97 -46.88
C ALA A 148 24.93 27.53 -48.30
N MET A 149 24.15 26.45 -48.44
CA MET A 149 23.57 26.02 -49.71
C MET A 149 22.63 27.09 -50.30
N LYS A 150 21.81 27.72 -49.47
CA LYS A 150 20.89 28.77 -49.90
C LYS A 150 21.64 30.01 -50.38
N GLU A 151 22.72 30.42 -49.72
CA GLU A 151 23.59 31.51 -50.18
C GLU A 151 24.27 31.17 -51.52
N ALA A 152 24.77 29.93 -51.67
CA ALA A 152 25.36 29.46 -52.92
C ALA A 152 24.35 29.43 -54.09
N THR A 153 23.12 28.95 -53.86
CA THR A 153 22.06 28.91 -54.89
C THR A 153 21.46 30.28 -55.19
N THR A 154 21.32 31.18 -54.21
CA THR A 154 20.82 32.55 -54.41
C THR A 154 21.78 33.39 -55.26
N SER A 155 23.08 33.06 -55.23
CA SER A 155 24.10 33.73 -56.03
C SER A 155 24.16 33.26 -57.49
N GLN A 156 23.55 32.11 -57.84
CA GLN A 156 23.74 31.47 -59.15
C GLN A 156 22.46 31.22 -59.96
N ASP A 157 21.26 31.21 -59.35
CA ASP A 157 20.08 30.68 -60.06
C ASP A 157 18.72 31.29 -59.63
N SER A 158 18.44 32.53 -60.02
CA SER A 158 17.16 33.19 -59.73
C SER A 158 16.06 32.96 -60.80
N GLY A 159 16.37 32.25 -61.90
CA GLY A 159 15.44 32.03 -63.01
C GLY A 159 15.07 30.57 -63.30
N SER A 160 16.02 29.64 -63.23
CA SER A 160 15.83 28.24 -63.66
C SER A 160 15.13 27.39 -62.59
N ASN A 161 15.61 27.47 -61.35
CA ASN A 161 15.07 26.68 -60.23
C ASN A 161 13.60 26.99 -59.90
N ARG A 162 13.15 28.23 -60.12
CA ARG A 162 11.75 28.61 -59.84
C ARG A 162 10.75 27.90 -60.77
N ARG A 163 11.14 27.64 -62.02
CA ARG A 163 10.31 26.89 -62.98
C ARG A 163 10.33 25.39 -62.71
N MET A 164 11.45 24.87 -62.23
CA MET A 164 11.57 23.44 -61.89
C MET A 164 10.77 23.10 -60.63
N ASN A 165 10.84 23.94 -59.58
CA ASN A 165 10.03 23.75 -58.38
C ASN A 165 8.53 23.88 -58.66
N GLN A 166 8.10 24.81 -59.51
CA GLN A 166 6.69 24.90 -59.92
C GLN A 166 6.20 23.64 -60.62
N ARG A 167 7.00 23.06 -61.53
CA ARG A 167 6.64 21.79 -62.17
C ARG A 167 6.56 20.64 -61.18
N MET A 168 7.48 20.58 -60.22
CA MET A 168 7.49 19.53 -59.21
C MET A 168 6.29 19.66 -58.26
N ASP A 169 5.90 20.88 -57.89
CA ASP A 169 4.69 21.14 -57.10
C ASP A 169 3.41 20.77 -57.88
N GLU A 170 3.35 21.06 -59.18
CA GLU A 170 2.25 20.65 -60.05
C GLU A 170 2.16 19.12 -60.19
N GLU A 171 3.30 18.43 -60.28
CA GLU A 171 3.35 16.97 -60.33
C GLU A 171 2.91 16.34 -59.01
N LEU A 172 3.35 16.87 -57.86
CA LEU A 172 2.93 16.43 -56.54
C LEU A 172 1.42 16.64 -56.32
N GLN A 173 0.88 17.78 -56.74
CA GLN A 173 -0.56 18.02 -56.69
C GLN A 173 -1.33 17.03 -57.57
N ASN A 174 -0.83 16.75 -58.78
CA ASN A 174 -1.47 15.79 -59.69
C ASN A 174 -1.44 14.37 -59.12
N ILE A 175 -0.34 13.97 -58.47
CA ILE A 175 -0.23 12.68 -57.78
C ILE A 175 -1.22 12.62 -56.60
N ASN A 176 -1.33 13.69 -55.82
CA ASN A 176 -2.26 13.75 -54.69
C ASN A 176 -3.73 13.68 -55.15
N ILE A 177 -4.08 14.39 -56.24
CA ILE A 177 -5.42 14.30 -56.85
C ILE A 177 -5.70 12.88 -57.32
N LYS A 178 -4.75 12.22 -58.00
CA LYS A 178 -4.90 10.82 -58.44
C LYS A 178 -5.07 9.87 -57.27
N HIS A 179 -4.29 10.05 -56.20
CA HIS A 179 -4.40 9.26 -54.98
C HIS A 179 -5.79 9.40 -54.35
N ASN A 180 -6.30 10.63 -54.21
CA ASN A 180 -7.64 10.88 -53.67
C ASN A 180 -8.75 10.26 -54.53
N VAL A 181 -8.63 10.34 -55.86
CA VAL A 181 -9.60 9.71 -56.77
C VAL A 181 -9.57 8.19 -56.62
N ILE A 182 -8.39 7.57 -56.61
CA ILE A 182 -8.24 6.11 -56.44
C ILE A 182 -8.74 5.67 -55.08
N SER A 183 -8.45 6.44 -54.03
CA SER A 183 -8.91 6.16 -52.67
C SER A 183 -10.43 6.16 -52.57
N ASN A 184 -11.08 7.22 -53.08
CA ASN A 184 -12.55 7.31 -53.10
C ASN A 184 -13.20 6.19 -53.91
N VAL A 185 -12.59 5.78 -55.03
CA VAL A 185 -13.09 4.65 -55.84
C VAL A 185 -12.93 3.32 -55.10
N LEU A 186 -11.80 3.08 -54.44
CA LEU A 186 -11.57 1.86 -53.65
C LEU A 186 -12.50 1.77 -52.45
N GLN A 187 -12.73 2.88 -51.73
CA GLN A 187 -13.71 2.95 -50.65
C GLN A 187 -15.13 2.65 -51.16
N GLY A 188 -15.52 3.25 -52.29
CA GLY A 188 -16.82 2.98 -52.92
C GLY A 188 -16.99 1.51 -53.31
N LEU A 189 -15.97 0.91 -53.94
CA LEU A 189 -15.98 -0.50 -54.32
C LEU A 189 -16.03 -1.44 -53.10
N LEU A 190 -15.29 -1.12 -52.03
CA LEU A 190 -15.34 -1.90 -50.78
C LEU A 190 -16.74 -1.84 -50.15
N LEU A 191 -17.36 -0.66 -50.09
CA LEU A 191 -18.71 -0.48 -49.57
C LEU A 191 -19.79 -1.18 -50.42
N GLU A 192 -19.64 -1.17 -51.76
CA GLU A 192 -20.60 -1.80 -52.69
C GLU A 192 -20.40 -3.31 -52.84
N SER A 193 -19.21 -3.84 -52.51
CA SER A 193 -18.90 -5.27 -52.64
C SER A 193 -19.66 -6.19 -51.68
N GLY A 194 -20.29 -5.65 -50.63
CA GLY A 194 -20.99 -6.42 -49.61
C GLY A 194 -20.07 -7.29 -48.73
N VAL A 195 -18.74 -7.08 -48.81
CA VAL A 195 -17.74 -7.71 -47.95
C VAL A 195 -17.80 -7.07 -46.56
N ASP A 196 -17.78 -7.87 -45.50
CA ASP A 196 -17.75 -7.39 -44.11
C ASP A 196 -16.35 -6.89 -43.73
N TRP A 197 -15.99 -5.72 -44.25
CA TRP A 197 -14.69 -5.08 -44.07
C TRP A 197 -14.43 -4.61 -42.62
N ALA A 198 -15.46 -4.55 -41.78
CA ALA A 198 -15.32 -4.14 -40.37
C ALA A 198 -14.73 -5.25 -39.49
N ASN A 199 -14.95 -6.52 -39.87
CA ASN A 199 -14.48 -7.68 -39.11
C ASN A 199 -13.16 -8.27 -39.62
N ASP A 200 -12.71 -7.88 -40.81
CA ASP A 200 -11.42 -8.29 -41.35
C ASP A 200 -10.34 -7.21 -41.09
N PRO A 201 -9.31 -7.51 -40.29
CA PRO A 201 -8.23 -6.57 -39.97
C PRO A 201 -7.51 -6.03 -41.22
N HIS A 202 -7.43 -6.81 -42.29
CA HIS A 202 -6.75 -6.40 -43.51
C HIS A 202 -7.56 -5.36 -44.28
N TYR A 203 -8.88 -5.52 -44.38
CA TYR A 203 -9.75 -4.55 -45.05
C TYR A 203 -9.98 -3.29 -44.20
N LEU A 204 -9.98 -3.41 -42.87
CA LEU A 204 -10.03 -2.27 -41.96
C LEU A 204 -8.78 -1.37 -42.08
N ASP A 205 -7.57 -1.98 -42.11
CA ASP A 205 -6.32 -1.24 -42.28
C ASP A 205 -6.26 -0.53 -43.64
N VAL A 206 -6.74 -1.18 -44.70
CA VAL A 206 -6.88 -0.55 -46.03
C VAL A 206 -7.86 0.61 -45.97
N MET A 207 -9.03 0.46 -45.35
CA MET A 207 -10.01 1.55 -45.22
C MET A 207 -9.47 2.75 -44.42
N LEU A 208 -8.71 2.50 -43.35
CA LEU A 208 -8.11 3.56 -42.52
C LEU A 208 -7.01 4.31 -43.28
N LYS A 209 -6.10 3.59 -43.95
CA LYS A 209 -5.02 4.19 -44.77
C LYS A 209 -5.53 4.95 -45.99
N LEU A 210 -6.72 4.61 -46.48
CA LEU A 210 -7.38 5.33 -47.56
C LEU A 210 -8.05 6.64 -47.06
N SER A 211 -8.28 6.79 -45.76
CA SER A 211 -8.95 7.96 -45.16
C SER A 211 -8.02 9.06 -44.64
N GLU A 212 -6.72 8.76 -44.49
CA GLU A 212 -5.64 9.72 -44.16
C GLU A 212 -5.06 10.37 -45.42
#